data_AF-J7QKC1-F1
#
_entry.id   AF-J7QKC1-F1
#
_cell.length_a   1.000
_cell.length_b   1.000
_cell.length_c   1.000
_cell.angle_alpha   90.00
_cell.angle_beta   90.00
_cell.angle_gamma   90.00
#
_symmetry.space_group_name_H-M   'P 1'
#
loop_
_entity.id
_entity.type
_entity.pdbx_description
1 polymer ?
#
loop_
_entity_poly.entity_id
_entity_poly.type
_entity_poly.pdbx_seq_one_letter_code
_entity_poly.pdbx_strand_id
1 'polypeptide(L)'
;RKYRFKKLVGSPLTQVAAVTAAAWTKRSLPLPSDPSMLYDVDDKAAAGEDLKGKMKLPHSKECRFLDHAAVIDRESSPAAASSWTLCTRTDVEEVKQVVRMLPIWATTIMFWTIHAQMTTFAVEQASVMNRAVGGSGFLIPAG
;
A
#
# COMPACT_ATOMS: atom_id res chain seq x y z
N ARG A 1 -13.79 15.36 34.58
CA ARG A 1 -13.89 14.91 33.16
C ARG A 1 -12.66 14.04 32.86
N LYS A 2 -12.81 12.71 32.76
CA LYS A 2 -11.71 11.80 32.40
C LYS A 2 -11.62 11.75 30.86
N TYR A 3 -10.64 12.43 30.28
CA TYR A 3 -10.34 12.29 28.85
C TYR A 3 -9.80 10.87 28.62
N ARG A 4 -10.57 10.03 27.91
CA ARG A 4 -10.08 8.76 27.39
C ARG A 4 -9.40 9.05 26.06
N PHE A 5 -8.06 9.06 26.06
CA PHE A 5 -7.29 9.05 24.81
C PHE A 5 -7.61 7.75 24.08
N LYS A 6 -8.42 7.84 23.03
CA LYS A 6 -8.64 6.73 22.10
C LYS A 6 -7.45 6.75 21.15
N LYS A 7 -6.58 5.74 21.22
CA LYS A 7 -5.47 5.59 20.26
C LYS A 7 -6.09 5.63 18.86
N LEU A 8 -5.64 6.58 18.04
CA LEU A 8 -6.10 6.70 16.66
C LEU A 8 -5.75 5.39 15.97
N VAL A 9 -6.76 4.63 15.54
CA VAL A 9 -6.58 3.53 14.59
C VAL A 9 -5.95 4.18 13.36
N GLY A 10 -4.66 3.92 13.14
CA GLY A 10 -3.88 4.60 12.11
C GLY A 10 -4.48 4.41 10.72
N SER A 11 -4.21 5.35 9.81
CA SER A 11 -4.63 5.20 8.41
C SER A 11 -3.96 3.96 7.79
N PRO A 12 -4.66 3.20 6.92
CA PRO A 12 -4.05 2.10 6.17
C PRO A 12 -2.77 2.50 5.44
N LEU A 13 -2.71 3.74 4.93
CA LEU A 13 -1.50 4.29 4.29
C LEU A 13 -0.34 4.42 5.28
N THR A 14 -0.61 4.85 6.51
CA THR A 14 0.41 4.93 7.57
C THR A 14 0.88 3.54 7.97
N GLN A 15 0.00 2.53 7.97
CA GLN A 15 0.40 1.15 8.21
C GLN A 15 1.34 0.62 7.12
N VAL A 16 1.00 0.84 5.83
CA VAL A 16 1.86 0.48 4.70
C VAL A 16 3.23 1.16 4.81
N ALA A 17 3.25 2.46 5.10
CA ALA A 17 4.48 3.23 5.26
C ALA A 17 5.32 2.71 6.44
N ALA A 18 4.70 2.43 7.58
CA ALA A 18 5.36 1.95 8.79
C ALA A 18 5.97 0.55 8.59
N VAL A 19 5.22 -0.39 8.00
CA VAL A 19 5.74 -1.74 7.67
C VAL A 19 6.90 -1.65 6.69
N THR A 20 6.80 -0.81 5.66
CA THR A 20 7.87 -0.63 4.67
C THR A 20 9.13 -0.04 5.31
N ALA A 21 8.98 0.97 6.17
CA ALA A 21 10.09 1.60 6.89
C ALA A 21 10.75 0.63 7.89
N ALA A 22 9.94 -0.10 8.68
CA ALA A 22 10.43 -1.10 9.63
C ALA A 22 11.16 -2.25 8.90
N ALA A 23 10.62 -2.74 7.78
CA ALA A 23 11.28 -3.76 6.96
C ALA A 23 12.62 -3.25 6.40
N TRP A 24 12.66 -2.01 5.90
CA TRP A 24 13.85 -1.43 5.31
C TRP A 24 14.97 -1.21 6.34
N THR A 25 14.62 -0.71 7.53
CA THR A 25 15.58 -0.49 8.62
C THR A 25 16.13 -1.80 9.17
N LYS A 26 15.32 -2.86 9.22
CA LYS A 26 15.69 -4.20 9.72
C LYS A 26 16.20 -5.15 8.66
N ARG A 27 16.40 -4.69 7.41
CA ARG A 27 16.81 -5.54 6.28
C ARG A 27 18.17 -6.23 6.48
N SER A 28 19.02 -5.69 7.35
CA SER A 28 20.34 -6.25 7.69
C SER A 28 20.27 -7.38 8.73
N LEU A 29 19.15 -7.51 9.46
CA LEU A 29 18.99 -8.54 10.48
C LEU A 29 18.67 -9.90 9.83
N PRO A 30 19.18 -11.02 10.36
CA PRO A 30 18.83 -12.34 9.86
C PRO A 30 17.33 -12.61 10.14
N LEU A 31 16.59 -13.03 9.11
CA LEU A 31 15.23 -13.50 9.36
C LEU A 31 15.27 -14.83 10.13
N PRO A 32 14.48 -14.98 11.19
CA PRO A 32 14.27 -16.28 11.83
C PRO A 32 13.78 -17.30 10.80
N SER A 33 14.30 -18.53 10.88
CA SER A 33 13.83 -19.63 10.01
C SER A 33 12.43 -20.12 10.39
N ASP A 34 11.97 -19.81 11.61
CA ASP A 34 10.65 -20.19 12.12
C ASP A 34 9.68 -19.00 12.14
N PRO A 35 8.55 -19.06 11.39
CA PRO A 35 7.50 -18.04 11.39
C PRO A 35 6.83 -17.79 12.75
N SER A 36 7.02 -18.70 13.71
CA SER A 36 6.51 -18.57 15.09
C SER A 36 7.26 -17.54 15.93
N MET A 37 8.47 -17.14 15.53
CA MET A 37 9.31 -16.19 16.26
C MET A 37 9.07 -14.72 15.85
N LEU A 38 8.15 -14.45 14.92
CA LEU A 38 7.80 -13.08 14.53
C LEU A 38 6.78 -12.48 15.50
N TYR A 39 6.87 -11.17 15.70
CA TYR A 39 5.99 -10.41 16.58
C TYR A 39 4.53 -10.54 16.12
N ASP A 40 3.67 -11.12 16.96
CA ASP A 40 2.28 -11.43 16.62
C ASP A 40 1.31 -10.44 17.30
N VAL A 41 0.06 -10.51 16.85
CA VAL A 41 -1.07 -9.77 17.41
C VAL A 41 -1.30 -10.16 18.88
N ASP A 42 -0.99 -11.40 19.27
CA ASP A 42 -1.12 -11.86 20.66
C ASP A 42 -0.12 -11.16 21.58
N ASP A 43 1.11 -10.90 21.12
CA ASP A 43 2.12 -10.16 21.89
C ASP A 43 1.68 -8.71 22.13
N LYS A 44 1.06 -8.11 21.12
CA LYS A 44 0.48 -6.77 21.17
C LYS A 44 -0.79 -6.72 22.04
N ALA A 45 -1.56 -7.81 22.08
CA ALA A 45 -2.72 -7.97 22.97
C ALA A 45 -2.30 -8.11 24.43
N ALA A 46 -1.26 -8.91 24.68
CA ALA A 46 -0.65 -9.07 26.00
C ALA A 46 -0.05 -7.75 26.53
N ALA A 47 0.42 -6.87 25.63
CA ALA A 47 0.86 -5.52 25.96
C ALA A 47 -0.28 -4.52 26.26
N GLY A 48 -1.55 -4.96 26.24
CA GLY A 48 -2.70 -4.14 26.62
C GLY A 48 -3.21 -3.21 25.52
N GLU A 49 -2.88 -3.46 24.24
CA GLU A 49 -3.40 -2.66 23.13
C GLU A 49 -4.76 -3.16 22.60
N ASP A 50 -5.66 -2.23 22.32
CA ASP A 50 -6.98 -2.51 21.70
C ASP A 50 -6.81 -2.99 20.24
N LEU A 51 -6.93 -4.30 20.03
CA LEU A 51 -6.79 -4.96 18.72
C LEU A 51 -8.13 -5.23 18.01
N LYS A 52 -9.13 -4.41 18.29
CA LYS A 52 -10.50 -4.62 17.80
C LYS A 52 -10.51 -4.74 16.27
N GLY A 53 -10.66 -5.96 15.75
CA GLY A 53 -10.78 -6.27 14.33
C GLY A 53 -9.55 -6.90 13.65
N LYS A 54 -8.42 -7.11 14.34
CA LYS A 54 -7.24 -7.77 13.74
C LYS A 54 -7.29 -9.28 13.97
N MET A 55 -7.45 -10.07 12.90
CA MET A 55 -7.31 -11.53 12.93
C MET A 55 -5.90 -11.93 12.48
N LYS A 56 -5.39 -13.06 13.00
CA LYS A 56 -4.15 -13.65 12.51
C LYS A 56 -4.34 -14.12 11.07
N LEU A 57 -3.53 -13.60 10.16
CA LEU A 57 -3.48 -14.08 8.78
C LEU A 57 -2.48 -15.24 8.64
N PRO A 58 -2.76 -16.22 7.76
CA PRO A 58 -1.81 -17.27 7.42
C PRO A 58 -0.57 -16.66 6.79
N HIS A 59 0.60 -17.11 7.24
CA HIS A 59 1.88 -16.59 6.77
C HIS A 59 2.16 -16.98 5.31
N SER A 60 2.52 -16.00 4.49
CA SER A 60 2.93 -16.20 3.10
C SER A 60 4.44 -16.06 2.92
N LYS A 61 5.04 -16.96 2.12
CA LYS A 61 6.47 -16.92 1.75
C LYS A 61 6.80 -15.91 0.64
N GLU A 62 5.81 -15.18 0.13
CA GLU A 62 6.03 -14.12 -0.86
C GLU A 62 6.43 -12.81 -0.19
N CYS A 63 7.22 -11.99 -0.89
CA CYS A 63 7.69 -10.69 -0.38
C CYS A 63 8.35 -10.79 1.01
N ARG A 64 9.21 -11.80 1.22
CA ARG A 64 9.89 -12.07 2.52
C ARG A 64 10.65 -10.88 3.08
N PHE A 65 11.07 -9.95 2.24
CA PHE A 65 11.72 -8.72 2.70
C PHE A 65 10.82 -7.90 3.65
N LEU A 66 9.49 -8.00 3.53
CA LEU A 66 8.55 -7.32 4.44
C LEU A 66 8.48 -7.98 5.82
N ASP A 67 8.84 -9.26 5.94
CA ASP A 67 8.83 -9.99 7.21
C ASP A 67 9.85 -9.42 8.21
N HIS A 68 10.88 -8.72 7.74
CA HIS A 68 11.82 -8.00 8.58
C HIS A 68 11.16 -6.96 9.49
N ALA A 69 10.00 -6.41 9.10
CA ALA A 69 9.26 -5.45 9.92
C ALA A 69 8.76 -6.05 11.25
N ALA A 70 8.52 -7.36 11.27
CA ALA A 70 8.02 -8.11 12.43
C ALA A 70 9.12 -8.88 13.18
N VAL A 71 10.39 -8.67 12.84
CA VAL A 71 11.53 -9.24 13.58
C VAL A 71 11.75 -8.43 14.86
N ILE A 72 11.77 -9.12 16.00
CA ILE A 72 12.12 -8.52 17.29
C ILE A 72 13.64 -8.42 17.35
N ASP A 73 14.16 -7.19 17.41
CA ASP A 73 15.59 -6.97 17.65
C ASP A 73 15.86 -7.19 19.14
N ARG A 74 16.83 -8.04 19.45
CA ARG A 74 17.14 -8.53 20.80
C ARG A 74 17.69 -7.43 21.71
N GLU A 75 18.18 -6.35 21.11
CA GLU A 75 18.65 -5.15 21.82
C GLU A 75 17.52 -4.12 22.04
N SER A 76 16.41 -4.24 21.32
CA SER A 76 15.26 -3.34 21.44
C SER A 76 14.18 -3.95 22.34
N SER A 77 13.80 -3.25 23.41
CA SER A 77 12.68 -3.69 24.25
C SER A 77 11.36 -3.53 23.47
N PRO A 78 10.52 -4.58 23.35
CA PRO A 78 9.24 -4.50 22.65
C PRO A 78 8.29 -3.47 23.30
N ALA A 79 8.47 -3.16 24.58
CA ALA A 79 7.69 -2.16 25.30
C ALA A 79 7.98 -0.71 24.88
N ALA A 80 9.13 -0.45 24.23
CA ALA A 80 9.50 0.86 23.71
C ALA A 80 9.36 0.95 22.17
N ALA A 81 8.94 -0.14 21.52
CA ALA A 81 8.88 -0.21 20.07
C ALA A 81 7.68 0.59 19.53
N SER A 82 7.96 1.51 18.60
CA SER A 82 6.92 2.23 17.86
C SER A 82 6.45 1.42 16.66
N SER A 83 5.26 1.72 16.12
CA SER A 83 4.76 1.08 14.89
C SER A 83 5.70 1.23 13.69
N TRP A 84 6.59 2.23 13.69
CA TRP A 84 7.58 2.48 12.63
C TRP A 84 8.85 1.63 12.77
N THR A 85 9.04 0.99 13.92
CA THR A 85 10.21 0.18 14.24
C THR A 85 9.84 -1.29 14.36
N LEU A 86 8.65 -1.61 14.86
CA LEU A 86 8.14 -2.99 15.00
C LEU A 86 6.67 -3.06 14.58
N CYS A 87 6.39 -3.92 13.61
CA CYS A 87 5.04 -4.20 13.14
C CYS A 87 4.63 -5.63 13.50
N THR A 88 3.33 -5.91 13.61
CA THR A 88 2.88 -7.29 13.81
C THR A 88 2.92 -8.07 12.50
N ARG A 89 2.97 -9.39 12.59
CA ARG A 89 2.89 -10.27 11.42
C ARG A 89 1.61 -10.04 10.61
N THR A 90 0.47 -9.78 11.25
CA THR A 90 -0.78 -9.41 10.57
C THR A 90 -0.63 -8.14 9.74
N ASP A 91 0.03 -7.10 10.28
CA ASP A 91 0.24 -5.84 9.56
C ASP A 91 1.09 -6.07 8.30
N VAL A 92 2.08 -6.96 8.39
CA VAL A 92 2.93 -7.36 7.25
C VAL A 92 2.13 -8.11 6.19
N GLU A 93 1.29 -9.08 6.57
CA GLU A 93 0.47 -9.84 5.62
C GLU A 93 -0.58 -8.96 4.93
N GLU A 94 -1.18 -7.99 5.63
CA GLU A 94 -2.07 -6.99 5.02
C GLU A 94 -1.33 -6.17 3.96
N VAL A 95 -0.09 -5.77 4.22
CA VAL A 95 0.73 -5.03 3.24
C VAL A 95 1.14 -5.91 2.06
N LYS A 96 1.46 -7.19 2.28
CA LYS A 96 1.69 -8.15 1.19
C LYS A 96 0.48 -8.26 0.26
N GLN A 97 -0.73 -8.23 0.81
CA GLN A 97 -1.96 -8.24 0.02
C GLN A 97 -2.09 -6.97 -0.85
N VAL A 98 -1.75 -5.79 -0.31
CA VAL A 98 -1.70 -4.54 -1.10
C VAL A 98 -0.67 -4.64 -2.23
N VAL A 99 0.52 -5.17 -1.96
CA VAL A 99 1.57 -5.36 -2.97
C VAL A 99 1.09 -6.28 -4.11
N ARG A 100 0.35 -7.34 -3.78
CA ARG A 100 -0.25 -8.24 -4.77
C ARG A 100 -1.30 -7.58 -5.66
N MET A 101 -1.92 -6.48 -5.21
CA MET A 101 -2.89 -5.71 -6.01
C MET A 101 -2.23 -4.69 -6.94
N LEU A 102 -0.96 -4.33 -6.71
CA LEU A 102 -0.23 -3.33 -7.51
C LEU A 102 -0.19 -3.63 -9.01
N PRO A 103 0.02 -4.88 -9.47
CA PRO A 103 0.02 -5.18 -10.91
C PRO A 103 -1.33 -4.88 -11.58
N ILE A 104 -2.45 -5.21 -10.91
CA ILE A 104 -3.80 -4.92 -11.41
C ILE A 104 -4.05 -3.42 -11.43
N TRP A 105 -3.63 -2.72 -10.38
CA TRP A 105 -3.72 -1.27 -10.34
C TRP A 105 -2.88 -0.61 -11.46
N ALA A 106 -1.68 -1.12 -11.73
CA ALA A 106 -0.79 -0.57 -12.76
C ALA A 106 -1.38 -0.67 -14.19
N THR A 107 -2.14 -1.72 -14.51
CA THR A 107 -2.81 -1.81 -15.82
C THR A 107 -3.85 -0.72 -16.03
N THR A 108 -4.46 -0.21 -14.95
CA THR A 108 -5.40 0.92 -15.04
C THR A 108 -4.72 2.22 -15.50
N ILE A 109 -3.43 2.39 -15.21
CA ILE A 109 -2.65 3.56 -15.68
C ILE A 109 -2.65 3.60 -17.21
N MET A 110 -2.45 2.45 -17.87
CA MET A 110 -2.47 2.39 -19.34
C MET A 110 -3.81 2.85 -19.91
N PHE A 111 -4.92 2.40 -19.30
CA PHE A 111 -6.26 2.85 -19.70
C PHE A 111 -6.39 4.38 -19.58
N TRP A 112 -6.00 4.96 -18.45
CA TRP A 112 -6.04 6.41 -18.24
C TRP A 112 -5.14 7.18 -19.21
N THR A 113 -3.96 6.65 -19.55
CA THR A 113 -3.08 7.29 -20.53
C THR A 113 -3.70 7.33 -21.93
N ILE A 114 -4.32 6.23 -22.38
CA ILE A 114 -5.00 6.20 -23.68
C ILE A 114 -6.19 7.16 -23.69
N HIS A 115 -6.97 7.19 -22.61
CA HIS A 115 -8.09 8.10 -22.48
C HIS A 115 -7.66 9.57 -22.53
N ALA A 116 -6.58 9.93 -21.83
CA ALA A 116 -6.01 11.28 -21.86
C ALA A 116 -5.49 11.68 -23.25
N GLN A 117 -5.01 10.72 -24.05
CA GLN A 117 -4.58 10.97 -25.42
C GLN A 117 -5.75 11.02 -26.42
N MET A 118 -6.90 10.39 -26.14
CA MET A 118 -8.06 10.46 -27.02
C MET A 118 -8.57 11.90 -27.19
N THR A 119 -8.50 12.73 -26.16
CA THR A 119 -8.94 14.14 -26.25
C THR A 119 -8.02 15.00 -27.11
N THR A 120 -6.72 14.69 -27.18
CA THR A 120 -5.74 15.45 -28.00
C THR A 120 -5.63 14.89 -29.42
N PHE A 121 -5.55 13.58 -29.55
CA PHE A 121 -5.38 12.92 -30.85
C PHE A 121 -6.63 13.06 -31.74
N ALA A 122 -7.84 13.05 -31.15
CA ALA A 122 -9.05 13.27 -31.93
C ALA A 122 -9.07 14.68 -32.56
N VAL A 123 -8.55 15.69 -31.87
CA VAL A 123 -8.45 17.07 -32.38
C VAL A 123 -7.42 17.16 -33.52
N GLU A 124 -6.26 16.52 -33.35
CA GLU A 124 -5.24 16.44 -34.40
C GLU A 124 -5.74 15.70 -35.64
N GLN A 125 -6.44 14.57 -35.47
CA GLN A 125 -7.07 13.86 -36.58
C GLN A 125 -8.12 14.72 -37.29
N ALA A 126 -8.98 15.39 -36.54
CA ALA A 126 -9.98 16.28 -37.13
C ALA A 126 -9.32 17.43 -37.91
N SER A 127 -8.15 17.92 -37.48
CA SER A 127 -7.45 19.03 -38.16
C SER A 127 -7.05 18.70 -39.61
N VAL A 128 -6.71 17.44 -39.89
CA VAL A 128 -6.29 16.94 -41.21
C VAL A 128 -7.43 16.38 -42.06
N MET A 129 -8.63 16.24 -41.48
CA MET A 129 -9.81 15.74 -42.20
C MET A 129 -10.53 16.85 -42.98
N ASN A 130 -11.27 16.48 -44.02
CA ASN A 130 -12.18 17.41 -44.69
C ASN A 130 -13.37 17.72 -43.77
N ARG A 131 -13.39 18.94 -43.22
CA ARG A 131 -14.41 19.42 -42.28
C ARG A 131 -15.54 20.22 -42.95
N ALA A 132 -15.62 20.21 -44.29
CA ALA A 132 -16.63 20.96 -45.03
C ALA A 132 -17.99 20.26 -45.00
N VAL A 133 -19.06 21.01 -44.68
CA VAL A 133 -20.43 20.47 -44.61
C VAL A 133 -21.23 20.87 -45.85
N GLY A 134 -21.84 19.88 -46.53
CA GLY A 134 -22.92 20.11 -47.49
C GLY A 134 -22.60 21.04 -48.67
N GLY A 135 -21.34 21.19 -49.07
CA GLY A 135 -20.93 22.05 -50.19
C GLY A 135 -21.06 23.56 -49.91
N SER A 136 -21.42 23.97 -48.70
CA SER A 136 -21.75 25.37 -48.35
C SER A 136 -20.56 26.22 -47.89
N GLY A 137 -19.32 25.74 -48.07
CA GLY A 137 -18.11 26.44 -47.65
C GLY A 137 -17.92 26.55 -46.13
N PHE A 138 -18.86 26.04 -45.33
CA PHE A 138 -18.79 26.03 -43.87
C PHE A 138 -17.86 24.89 -43.37
N LEU A 139 -16.86 25.24 -42.57
CA LEU A 139 -15.86 24.33 -41.99
C LEU A 139 -16.11 24.16 -40.48
N ILE A 140 -16.42 22.93 -40.05
CA ILE A 140 -16.57 22.60 -38.62
C ILE A 140 -15.19 22.71 -37.94
N PRO A 141 -15.02 23.34 -36.77
CA PRO A 141 -13.75 23.34 -36.02
C PRO A 141 -13.26 21.94 -35.65
N ALA A 142 -11.93 21.74 -35.55
CA ALA A 142 -11.34 20.43 -35.28
C ALA A 142 -11.40 20.02 -33.79
N GLY A 143 -11.69 20.94 -32.88
CA GLY A 143 -11.76 20.74 -31.43
C GLY A 143 -12.27 22.00 -30.74
#